data_AF-A0A3B1JJM9-F1
#
_entry.id   AF-A0A3B1JJM9-F1
#
_cell.length_a   1.000
_cell.length_b   1.000
_cell.length_c   1.000
_cell.angle_alpha   90.00
_cell.angle_beta   90.00
_cell.angle_gamma   90.00
#
_symmetry.space_group_name_H-M   'P 1'
#
loop_
_entity.id
_entity.type
_entity.pdbx_description
1 polymer ?
#
loop_
_entity_poly.entity_id
_entity_poly.type
_entity_poly.pdbx_seq_one_letter_code
_entity_poly.pdbx_strand_id
1 'polypeptide(L)'
;LIYCMGDEADDVLRGLRITDEQKLVYSSVKDGFTNFFVPKKNVIYQRAKFNTRVQGPTEPADSFITALYALAEDGYGALREELLRDPLVVGIRDSALSQKLQMESCHQHGQATEEIRMRTK
;
A
#
# COMPACT_ATOMS: atom_id res chain seq x y z
N LEU A 1 25.67 17.56 9.01
CA LEU A 1 24.46 16.72 9.11
C LEU A 1 24.37 16.08 10.50
N ILE A 2 25.31 15.21 10.87
CA ILE A 2 25.36 14.53 12.18
C ILE A 2 25.32 15.55 13.34
N TYR A 3 26.17 16.58 13.27
CA TYR A 3 26.20 17.67 14.27
C TYR A 3 24.88 18.45 14.42
N CYS A 4 24.00 18.42 13.42
CA CYS A 4 22.70 19.10 13.47
C CYS A 4 21.58 18.18 13.99
N MET A 5 21.83 16.87 14.09
CA MET A 5 20.86 15.86 14.53
C MET A 5 21.03 15.48 16.01
N GLY A 6 22.08 15.97 16.67
CA GLY A 6 22.37 15.73 18.09
C GLY A 6 23.24 14.49 18.32
N ASP A 7 23.57 14.24 19.59
CA ASP A 7 24.54 13.21 19.99
C ASP A 7 24.11 11.78 19.63
N GLU A 8 22.80 11.54 19.51
CA GLU A 8 22.20 10.25 19.14
C GLU A 8 22.43 9.90 17.65
N ALA A 9 22.77 10.89 16.82
CA ALA A 9 22.99 10.68 15.39
C ALA A 9 24.23 9.82 15.12
N ASP A 10 25.26 9.91 15.95
CA ASP A 10 26.46 9.08 15.83
C ASP A 10 26.18 7.61 16.17
N ASP A 11 25.32 7.36 17.17
CA ASP A 11 24.90 6.00 17.53
C ASP A 11 24.04 5.36 16.43
N VAL A 12 23.12 6.13 15.85
CA VAL A 12 22.33 5.70 14.69
C VAL A 12 23.24 5.41 13.50
N LEU A 13 24.21 6.27 13.20
CA LEU A 13 25.16 6.07 12.09
C LEU A 13 26.02 4.81 12.27
N ARG A 14 26.43 4.50 13.50
CA ARG A 14 27.14 3.26 13.84
C ARG A 14 26.27 2.02 13.69
N GLY A 15 24.96 2.15 13.95
CA GLY A 15 23.97 1.08 13.74
C GLY A 15 23.61 0.82 12.27
N LEU A 16 23.93 1.76 11.36
CA LEU A 16 23.71 1.59 9.93
C LEU A 16 24.75 0.65 9.31
N ARG A 17 24.28 -0.27 8.45
CA ARG A 17 25.13 -1.20 7.69
C ARG A 17 25.76 -0.52 6.46
N ILE A 18 26.49 0.57 6.67
CA ILE A 18 27.20 1.33 5.63
C ILE A 18 28.72 1.21 5.84
N THR A 19 29.48 1.06 4.75
CA THR A 19 30.95 0.96 4.81
C THR A 19 31.58 2.30 5.18
N ASP A 20 32.83 2.30 5.65
CA ASP A 20 33.52 3.55 6.02
C ASP A 20 33.72 4.48 4.81
N GLU A 21 33.86 3.93 3.61
CA GLU A 21 33.88 4.67 2.35
C GLU A 21 32.53 5.34 2.07
N GLN A 22 31.42 4.67 2.36
CA GLN A 22 30.06 5.21 2.20
C GLN A 22 29.72 6.27 3.26
N LYS A 23 30.33 6.21 4.45
CA LYS A 23 30.16 7.25 5.49
C LYS A 23 30.76 8.60 5.08
N LEU A 24 31.73 8.60 4.16
CA LEU A 24 32.31 9.81 3.60
C LEU A 24 31.44 10.42 2.50
N VAL A 25 30.49 9.65 1.96
CA VAL A 25 29.58 10.09 0.90
C VAL A 25 28.29 10.62 1.51
N TYR A 26 28.06 11.92 1.35
CA TYR A 26 26.88 12.61 1.88
C TYR A 26 25.55 11.95 1.46
N SER A 27 25.41 11.55 0.19
CA SER A 27 24.18 10.90 -0.29
C SER A 27 23.94 9.56 0.40
N SER A 28 24.96 8.72 0.54
CA SER A 28 24.86 7.43 1.21
C SER A 28 24.50 7.56 2.70
N VAL A 29 25.07 8.54 3.40
CA VAL A 29 24.72 8.84 4.80
C VAL A 29 23.28 9.35 4.91
N LYS A 30 22.89 10.29 4.04
CA LYS A 30 21.53 10.84 4.00
C LYS A 30 20.49 9.75 3.72
N ASP A 31 20.76 8.85 2.78
CA ASP A 31 19.86 7.75 2.43
C ASP A 31 19.79 6.72 3.56
N GLY A 32 20.91 6.44 4.23
CA GLY A 32 20.97 5.59 5.41
C GLY A 32 20.09 6.11 6.55
N PHE A 33 20.22 7.40 6.87
CA PHE A 33 19.36 8.05 7.87
C PHE A 33 17.90 8.10 7.43
N THR A 34 17.64 8.41 6.15
CA THR A 34 16.28 8.42 5.61
C THR A 34 15.64 7.04 5.78
N ASN A 35 16.33 5.95 5.44
CA ASN A 35 15.82 4.59 5.61
C ASN A 35 15.68 4.16 7.08
N PHE A 36 16.50 4.69 7.98
CA PHE A 36 16.41 4.40 9.41
C PHE A 36 15.20 5.08 10.06
N PHE A 37 14.98 6.34 9.72
CA PHE A 37 13.88 7.14 10.26
C PHE A 37 12.56 6.96 9.52
N VAL A 38 12.58 6.42 8.29
CA VAL A 38 11.36 5.94 7.65
C VAL A 38 10.78 4.85 8.56
N PRO A 39 9.58 5.04 9.13
CA PRO A 39 8.95 3.99 9.90
C PRO A 39 8.86 2.78 8.99
N LYS A 40 9.49 1.66 9.38
CA LYS A 40 9.36 0.39 8.67
C LYS A 40 7.87 0.07 8.64
N LYS A 41 7.22 0.39 7.51
CA LYS A 41 5.81 0.09 7.29
C LYS A 41 5.68 -1.41 7.54
N ASN A 42 4.88 -1.78 8.55
CA ASN A 42 4.66 -3.18 8.84
C ASN A 42 3.85 -3.76 7.67
N VAL A 43 4.56 -4.33 6.70
CA VAL A 43 3.97 -4.90 5.49
C VAL A 43 2.93 -5.96 5.86
N ILE A 44 3.18 -6.74 6.91
CA ILE A 44 2.21 -7.75 7.39
C ILE A 44 0.92 -7.09 7.85
N TYR A 45 1.01 -6.01 8.61
CA TYR A 45 -0.15 -5.24 9.05
C TYR A 45 -0.94 -4.66 7.87
N GLN A 46 -0.25 -4.05 6.89
CA GLN A 46 -0.90 -3.48 5.71
C GLN A 46 -1.58 -4.55 4.85
N ARG A 47 -0.92 -5.69 4.66
CA ARG A 47 -1.49 -6.84 3.93
C ARG A 47 -2.69 -7.44 4.65
N ALA A 48 -2.63 -7.57 5.97
CA ALA A 48 -3.77 -8.02 6.77
C ALA A 48 -4.96 -7.05 6.64
N LYS A 49 -4.69 -5.74 6.69
CA LYS A 49 -5.71 -4.70 6.52
C LYS A 49 -6.30 -4.69 5.11
N PHE A 50 -5.48 -4.92 4.09
CA PHE A 50 -5.91 -5.07 2.70
C PHE A 50 -6.82 -6.29 2.52
N ASN A 51 -6.39 -7.47 2.99
CA ASN A 51 -7.13 -8.72 2.84
C ASN A 51 -8.46 -8.76 3.62
N THR A 52 -8.59 -7.98 4.68
CA THR A 52 -9.80 -7.90 5.51
C THR A 52 -10.72 -6.74 5.12
N ARG A 53 -10.34 -5.95 4.11
CA ARG A 53 -11.08 -4.75 3.71
C ARG A 53 -12.34 -5.14 2.94
N VAL A 54 -13.50 -4.78 3.49
CA VAL A 54 -14.82 -4.92 2.86
C VAL A 54 -15.58 -3.59 2.90
N GLN A 55 -16.43 -3.33 1.92
CA GLN A 55 -17.23 -2.10 1.83
C GLN A 55 -18.13 -1.95 3.06
N GLY A 56 -18.08 -0.78 3.71
CA GLY A 56 -18.94 -0.48 4.85
C GLY A 56 -20.43 -0.39 4.49
N PRO A 57 -21.34 -0.50 5.48
CA PRO A 57 -22.79 -0.51 5.24
C PRO A 57 -23.32 0.79 4.61
N THR A 58 -22.69 1.92 4.93
CA THR A 58 -23.02 3.26 4.40
C THR A 58 -21.91 3.83 3.52
N GLU A 59 -20.92 3.02 3.15
CA GLU A 59 -19.77 3.48 2.40
C GLU A 59 -20.07 3.47 0.89
N PRO A 60 -19.86 4.59 0.18
CA PRO A 60 -19.99 4.60 -1.28
C PRO A 60 -18.90 3.74 -1.91
N ALA A 61 -19.22 3.07 -3.02
CA ALA A 61 -18.30 2.14 -3.66
C ALA A 61 -16.98 2.81 -4.09
N ASP A 62 -17.03 4.08 -4.51
CA ASP A 62 -15.83 4.85 -4.84
C ASP A 62 -14.87 5.02 -3.66
N SER A 63 -15.40 5.31 -2.46
CA SER A 63 -14.58 5.40 -1.25
C SER A 63 -13.89 4.07 -0.93
N PHE A 64 -14.63 2.97 -1.09
CA PHE A 64 -14.09 1.63 -0.90
C PHE A 64 -12.96 1.34 -1.89
N ILE A 65 -13.16 1.62 -3.18
CA ILE A 65 -12.16 1.43 -4.23
C ILE A 65 -10.92 2.27 -3.91
N THR A 66 -11.06 3.58 -3.66
CA THR A 66 -9.93 4.46 -3.36
C THR A 66 -9.15 3.99 -2.12
N ALA A 67 -9.84 3.57 -1.05
CA ALA A 67 -9.18 3.05 0.14
C ALA A 67 -8.44 1.73 -0.12
N LEU A 68 -9.01 0.85 -0.94
CA LEU A 68 -8.40 -0.43 -1.30
C LEU A 68 -7.12 -0.22 -2.14
N TYR A 69 -7.15 0.76 -3.06
CA TYR A 69 -5.99 1.17 -3.85
C TYR A 69 -4.84 1.71 -2.99
N ALA A 70 -5.14 2.59 -2.03
CA ALA A 70 -4.13 3.14 -1.12
C ALA A 70 -3.47 2.03 -0.27
N LEU A 71 -4.25 1.04 0.18
CA LEU A 71 -3.71 -0.11 0.93
C LEU A 71 -2.85 -1.03 0.05
N ALA A 72 -3.19 -1.18 -1.23
CA ALA A 72 -2.40 -1.97 -2.17
C ALA A 72 -1.04 -1.33 -2.48
N GLU A 73 -1.01 0.01 -2.60
CA GLU A 73 0.22 0.78 -2.81
C GLU A 73 1.21 0.56 -1.67
N ASP A 74 0.73 0.60 -0.43
CA ASP A 74 1.55 0.41 0.78
C ASP A 74 1.96 -1.05 1.05
N GLY A 75 1.19 -2.03 0.58
CA GLY A 75 1.39 -3.45 0.89
C GLY A 75 2.04 -4.31 -0.21
N TYR A 76 1.89 -3.92 -1.48
CA TYR A 76 2.19 -4.78 -2.63
C TYR A 76 2.92 -4.08 -3.79
N GLY A 77 2.96 -2.74 -3.83
CA GLY A 77 3.74 -1.99 -4.83
C GLY A 77 3.40 -2.39 -6.28
N ALA A 78 4.38 -2.96 -6.99
CA ALA A 78 4.23 -3.36 -8.40
C ALA A 78 3.19 -4.46 -8.66
N LEU A 79 2.85 -5.28 -7.66
CA LEU A 79 1.84 -6.35 -7.78
C LEU A 79 0.40 -5.87 -7.51
N ARG A 80 0.19 -4.55 -7.30
CA ARG A 80 -1.12 -4.01 -6.90
C ARG A 80 -2.23 -4.35 -7.88
N GLU A 81 -1.99 -4.23 -9.20
CA GLU A 81 -3.08 -4.31 -10.19
C GLU A 81 -3.63 -5.73 -10.34
N GLU A 82 -2.75 -6.73 -10.24
CA GLU A 82 -3.14 -8.14 -10.26
C GLU A 82 -3.88 -8.53 -8.97
N LEU A 83 -3.44 -8.02 -7.82
CA LEU A 83 -3.98 -8.38 -6.51
C LEU A 83 -5.23 -7.61 -6.10
N LEU A 84 -5.57 -6.52 -6.79
CA LEU A 84 -6.76 -5.71 -6.49
C LEU A 84 -8.06 -6.35 -7.02
N ARG A 85 -8.00 -7.28 -7.97
CA ARG A 85 -9.19 -7.85 -8.61
C ARG A 85 -10.05 -8.64 -7.62
N ASP A 86 -9.46 -9.62 -6.95
CA ASP A 86 -10.24 -10.53 -6.10
C ASP A 86 -10.81 -9.83 -4.85
N PRO A 87 -10.04 -8.97 -4.13
CA PRO A 87 -10.57 -8.21 -2.99
C PRO A 87 -11.62 -7.18 -3.39
N LEU A 88 -11.54 -6.63 -4.62
CA LEU A 88 -12.57 -5.75 -5.13
C LEU A 88 -13.88 -6.52 -5.32
N VAL A 89 -13.83 -7.66 -6.02
CA VAL A 89 -15.02 -8.48 -6.31
C VAL A 89 -15.64 -9.04 -5.03
N VAL A 90 -14.84 -9.55 -4.10
CA VAL A 90 -15.32 -10.15 -2.84
C VAL A 90 -15.71 -9.09 -1.82
N GLY A 91 -15.05 -7.94 -1.81
CA GLY A 91 -15.24 -6.90 -0.80
C GLY A 91 -16.41 -5.96 -1.06
N ILE A 92 -17.06 -6.02 -2.23
CA ILE A 92 -18.28 -5.25 -2.54
C ILE A 92 -19.47 -5.81 -1.76
N ARG A 93 -20.33 -4.91 -1.27
CA ARG A 93 -21.53 -5.26 -0.52
C ARG A 93 -22.66 -5.81 -1.39
N ASP A 94 -22.77 -5.36 -2.63
CA ASP A 94 -23.76 -5.87 -3.59
C ASP A 94 -23.39 -7.29 -4.02
N SER A 95 -24.04 -8.28 -3.42
CA SER A 95 -23.80 -9.70 -3.68
C SER A 95 -24.21 -10.12 -5.10
N ALA A 96 -25.22 -9.46 -5.70
CA ALA A 96 -25.64 -9.74 -7.06
C ALA A 96 -24.60 -9.23 -8.07
N LEU A 97 -24.06 -8.03 -7.82
CA LEU A 97 -22.96 -7.48 -8.61
C LEU A 97 -21.67 -8.30 -8.43
N SER A 98 -21.34 -8.68 -7.19
CA SER A 98 -20.19 -9.55 -6.91
C SER A 98 -20.30 -10.87 -7.68
N GLN A 99 -21.46 -11.53 -7.64
CA GLN A 99 -21.69 -12.77 -8.37
C GLN A 99 -21.60 -12.58 -9.89
N LYS A 100 -22.10 -11.46 -10.41
CA LYS A 100 -21.97 -11.12 -11.83
C LYS A 100 -20.52 -10.95 -12.25
N LEU A 101 -19.75 -10.18 -11.47
CA LEU A 101 -18.32 -9.95 -11.70
C LEU A 101 -17.47 -11.23 -11.57
N GLN A 102 -17.91 -12.20 -10.75
CA GLN A 102 -17.25 -13.52 -10.65
C GLN A 102 -17.51 -14.40 -11.88
N MET A 103 -18.69 -14.29 -12.49
CA MET A 103 -19.05 -15.06 -13.69
C MET A 103 -18.38 -14.51 -14.95
N GLU A 104 -18.12 -13.21 -15.01
CA GLU A 104 -17.42 -12.54 -16.10
C GLU A 104 -15.90 -12.74 -15.93
N SER A 105 -15.42 -13.94 -16.28
CA SER A 105 -14.06 -14.42 -15.99
C SER A 105 -12.90 -13.59 -16.57
N CYS A 106 -13.17 -12.57 -17.39
CA CYS A 106 -12.20 -11.95 -18.29
C CYS A 106 -12.10 -10.42 -18.18
N HIS A 107 -12.70 -9.78 -17.18
CA HIS A 107 -12.69 -8.30 -17.15
C HIS A 107 -11.42 -7.75 -16.49
N GLN A 108 -10.72 -6.93 -17.28
CA GLN A 108 -9.57 -6.13 -16.87
C GLN A 108 -10.03 -5.19 -15.76
N HIS A 109 -9.22 -5.02 -14.71
CA HIS A 109 -9.58 -4.32 -13.46
C HIS A 109 -10.40 -3.02 -13.65
N GLY A 110 -10.08 -2.21 -14.68
CA GLY A 110 -10.80 -0.97 -14.99
C GLY A 110 -12.27 -1.12 -15.39
N GLN A 111 -12.66 -2.24 -16.01
CA GLN A 111 -14.06 -2.50 -16.38
C GLN A 111 -14.92 -2.80 -15.16
N ALA A 112 -14.38 -3.56 -14.20
CA ALA A 112 -15.06 -3.87 -12.95
C ALA A 112 -15.33 -2.59 -12.12
N THR A 113 -14.34 -1.68 -12.03
CA THR A 113 -14.52 -0.42 -11.28
C THR A 113 -15.59 0.49 -11.89
N GLU A 114 -15.69 0.56 -13.21
CA GLU A 114 -16.70 1.37 -13.90
C GLU A 114 -18.11 0.78 -13.75
N GLU A 115 -18.25 -0.55 -13.79
CA GLU A 115 -19.55 -1.19 -13.61
C GLU A 115 -20.09 -1.01 -12.18
N ILE A 116 -19.20 -1.06 -11.18
CA ILE A 116 -19.53 -0.76 -9.78
C ILE A 116 -19.98 0.69 -9.61
N ARG A 117 -19.31 1.64 -10.29
CA ARG A 117 -19.69 3.06 -10.28
C ARG A 117 -21.04 3.32 -10.91
N MET A 118 -21.33 2.66 -12.03
CA MET A 118 -22.59 2.83 -12.77
C MET A 118 -23.81 2.30 -12.01
N ARG A 119 -23.63 1.30 -11.13
CA ARG A 119 -24.70 0.71 -10.32
C ARG A 119 -25.01 1.49 -9.03
N THR A 120 -24.06 2.31 -8.56
CA THR A 120 -24.16 3.01 -7.27
C THR A 120 -24.70 4.45 -7.41
N LYS A 121 -24.87 4.96 -8.63
CA LYS A 121 -25.61 6.20 -8.94
C LYS A 121 -27.11 5.93 -9.03
#